data_AF-A0A1G0GKL0-F1
#
_entry.id   AF-A0A1G0GKL0-F1
#
_cell.length_a   1.000
_cell.length_b   1.000
_cell.length_c   1.000
_cell.angle_alpha   90.00
_cell.angle_beta   90.00
_cell.angle_gamma   90.00
#
_symmetry.space_group_name_H-M   'P 1'
#
loop_
_entity.id
_entity.type
_entity.pdbx_description
1 polymer ?
#
loop_
_entity_poly.entity_id
_entity_poly.type
_entity_poly.pdbx_seq_one_letter_code
_entity_poly.pdbx_strand_id
1 'polypeptide(L)'
;MNNQWLTIKQLDQQLKEWQALNKKYGKPRAGWIKTLRVALSMSAEQLARRLGLTRGRINQLENAEVHDAITLRTLKEAANALGCELVYAIIPKGDSSLENIIRTRAEEIAKERVERVAHSMSLEAQSVDPNILENQKEELVKNLIEHLNKKFWDSIEEKNPTTLAKNITRIFKDDTLNKKK
;
A
#
# COMPACT_ATOMS: atom_id res chain seq x y z
N MET A 1 -20.56 -12.83 0.16
CA MET A 1 -19.52 -11.84 0.52
C MET A 1 -18.20 -12.56 0.63
N ASN A 2 -17.16 -12.07 -0.04
CA ASN A 2 -15.85 -12.70 -0.05
C ASN A 2 -15.21 -12.59 1.36
N ASN A 3 -14.85 -13.71 2.00
CA ASN A 3 -14.27 -13.75 3.36
C ASN A 3 -13.00 -12.86 3.49
N GLN A 4 -12.33 -12.60 2.36
CA GLN A 4 -11.16 -11.75 2.29
C GLN A 4 -11.45 -10.29 2.66
N TRP A 5 -12.62 -9.76 2.29
CA TRP A 5 -12.97 -8.36 2.58
C TRP A 5 -13.17 -8.11 4.08
N LEU A 6 -13.78 -9.08 4.77
CA LEU A 6 -13.90 -9.02 6.22
C LEU A 6 -12.52 -9.06 6.91
N THR A 7 -11.61 -9.88 6.38
CA THR A 7 -10.23 -9.97 6.89
C THR A 7 -9.50 -8.64 6.74
N ILE A 8 -9.66 -7.97 5.59
CA ILE A 8 -9.09 -6.63 5.34
C ILE A 8 -9.59 -5.62 6.38
N LYS A 9 -10.91 -5.58 6.60
CA LYS A 9 -11.53 -4.69 7.61
C LYS A 9 -10.97 -4.90 9.01
N GLN A 10 -10.82 -6.17 9.42
CA GLN A 10 -10.28 -6.50 10.73
C GLN A 10 -8.81 -6.09 10.86
N LEU A 11 -8.00 -6.32 9.83
CA LEU A 11 -6.61 -5.89 9.80
C LEU A 11 -6.49 -4.37 9.85
N ASP A 12 -7.30 -3.62 9.10
CA ASP A 12 -7.29 -2.17 9.16
C ASP A 12 -7.60 -1.63 10.56
N GLN A 13 -8.55 -2.26 11.26
CA GLN A 13 -8.85 -1.90 12.64
C GLN A 13 -7.65 -2.14 13.58
N GLN A 14 -6.89 -3.23 13.38
CA GLN A 14 -5.68 -3.52 14.16
C GLN A 14 -4.52 -2.56 13.82
N LEU A 15 -4.35 -2.21 12.55
CA LEU A 15 -3.25 -1.35 12.09
C LEU A 15 -3.46 0.12 12.48
N LYS A 16 -4.71 0.53 12.76
CA LYS A 16 -5.05 1.90 13.16
C LYS A 16 -4.30 2.37 14.40
N GLU A 17 -4.12 1.49 15.39
CA GLU A 17 -3.37 1.81 16.61
C GLU A 17 -1.89 2.05 16.31
N TRP A 18 -1.28 1.20 15.47
CA TRP A 18 0.10 1.36 15.01
C TRP A 18 0.30 2.65 14.22
N GLN A 19 -0.65 3.02 13.36
CA GLN A 19 -0.62 4.28 12.62
C GLN A 19 -0.66 5.49 13.56
N ALA A 20 -1.56 5.47 14.55
CA ALA A 20 -1.67 6.53 15.53
C ALA A 20 -0.38 6.71 16.34
N LEU A 21 0.24 5.60 16.78
CA LEU A 21 1.53 5.62 17.47
C LEU A 21 2.65 6.16 16.58
N ASN A 22 2.75 5.70 15.34
CA ASN A 22 3.77 6.16 14.39
C ASN A 22 3.64 7.66 14.08
N LYS A 23 2.42 8.18 13.94
CA LYS A 23 2.16 9.61 13.72
C LYS A 23 2.54 10.46 14.93
N LYS A 24 2.35 9.93 16.14
CA LYS A 24 2.60 10.66 17.39
C LYS A 24 4.06 10.63 17.84
N TYR A 25 4.73 9.48 17.70
CA TYR A 25 6.05 9.21 18.29
C TYR A 25 7.09 8.79 17.24
N GLY A 26 7.03 9.38 16.04
CA GLY A 26 7.91 9.04 14.93
C GLY A 26 9.41 9.03 15.31
N LYS A 27 10.22 8.39 14.44
CA LYS A 27 11.66 8.19 14.64
C LYS A 27 12.37 9.48 15.13
N PRO A 28 13.12 9.45 16.25
CA PRO A 28 13.93 10.58 16.68
C PRO A 28 14.89 11.06 15.59
N ARG A 29 15.18 12.37 15.53
CA ARG A 29 16.06 12.95 14.49
C ARG A 29 17.47 12.33 14.45
N ALA A 30 17.94 11.85 15.60
CA ALA A 30 19.25 11.21 15.75
C ALA A 30 19.22 9.68 15.57
N GLY A 31 18.06 9.08 15.30
CA GLY A 31 17.86 7.62 15.35
C GLY A 31 17.62 7.12 16.78
N TRP A 32 16.94 5.98 16.91
CA TRP A 32 16.67 5.32 18.17
C TRP A 32 17.96 4.88 18.86
N ILE A 33 18.94 4.33 18.12
CA ILE A 33 20.15 3.78 18.74
C ILE A 33 20.94 4.88 19.45
N LYS A 34 21.19 6.01 18.77
CA LYS A 34 21.92 7.13 19.36
C LYS A 34 21.14 7.75 20.52
N THR A 35 19.84 7.96 20.35
CA THR A 35 18.98 8.56 21.39
C THR A 35 18.95 7.71 22.65
N LEU A 36 18.73 6.40 22.53
CA LEU A 36 18.70 5.47 23.66
C LEU A 36 20.07 5.34 24.31
N ARG A 37 21.15 5.21 23.51
CA ARG A 37 22.52 5.14 24.03
C ARG A 37 22.85 6.36 24.89
N VAL A 38 22.52 7.55 24.42
CA VAL A 38 22.76 8.80 25.18
C VAL A 38 21.87 8.88 26.41
N ALA A 39 20.59 8.49 26.32
CA ALA A 39 19.67 8.46 27.46
C ALA A 39 20.13 7.51 28.58
N LEU A 40 20.78 6.41 28.20
CA LEU A 40 21.40 5.45 29.14
C LEU A 40 22.79 5.89 29.62
N SER A 41 23.22 7.13 29.36
CA SER A 41 24.54 7.67 29.70
C SER A 41 25.71 6.82 29.18
N MET A 42 25.54 6.23 27.99
CA MET A 42 26.53 5.36 27.36
C MET A 42 27.30 6.09 26.25
N SER A 43 28.62 5.96 26.22
CA SER A 43 29.46 6.44 25.11
C SER A 43 29.41 5.50 23.91
N ALA A 44 29.74 6.01 22.72
CA ALA A 44 29.85 5.17 21.53
C ALA A 44 30.88 4.05 21.71
N GLU A 45 31.96 4.30 22.46
CA GLU A 45 32.98 3.31 22.81
C GLU A 45 32.41 2.17 23.69
N GLN A 46 31.55 2.51 24.65
CA GLN A 46 30.91 1.52 25.53
C GLN A 46 29.92 0.64 24.75
N LEU A 47 29.11 1.23 23.87
CA LEU A 47 28.22 0.45 23.00
C LEU A 47 29.03 -0.43 22.04
N ALA A 48 30.13 0.09 21.50
CA ALA A 48 31.05 -0.65 20.64
C ALA A 48 31.57 -1.91 21.33
N ARG A 49 32.04 -1.80 22.58
CA ARG A 49 32.47 -2.96 23.38
C ARG A 49 31.37 -3.99 23.60
N ARG A 50 30.13 -3.55 23.86
CA ARG A 50 28.98 -4.46 24.03
C ARG A 50 28.64 -5.23 22.76
N LEU A 51 28.89 -4.64 21.59
CA LEU A 51 28.63 -5.25 20.29
C LEU A 51 29.86 -5.96 19.69
N GLY A 52 31.03 -5.90 20.32
CA GLY A 52 32.28 -6.40 19.75
C GLY A 52 32.72 -5.62 18.50
N LEU A 53 32.38 -4.33 18.42
CA LEU A 53 32.65 -3.45 17.29
C LEU A 53 33.63 -2.33 17.67
N THR A 54 34.05 -1.54 16.69
CA THR A 54 34.83 -0.32 16.91
C THR A 54 33.92 0.89 17.11
N ARG A 55 34.40 1.94 17.79
CA ARG A 55 33.67 3.23 17.91
C ARG A 55 33.27 3.80 16.55
N GLY A 56 34.16 3.73 15.56
CA GLY A 56 33.87 4.18 14.20
C GLY A 56 32.69 3.45 13.58
N ARG A 57 32.57 2.13 13.83
CA ARG A 57 31.44 1.33 13.34
C ARG A 57 30.12 1.69 14.01
N ILE A 58 30.12 2.06 15.29
CA ILE A 58 28.93 2.59 15.97
C ILE A 58 28.48 3.90 15.35
N ASN A 59 29.39 4.83 15.09
CA ASN A 59 29.04 6.09 14.43
C ASN A 59 28.45 5.86 13.02
N GLN A 60 29.01 4.90 12.26
CA GLN A 60 28.45 4.51 10.96
C GLN A 60 27.05 3.91 11.08
N LEU A 61 26.82 3.06 12.09
CA LEU A 61 25.54 2.42 12.35
C LEU A 61 24.48 3.47 12.72
N GLU A 62 24.78 4.37 13.65
CA GLU A 62 23.89 5.48 14.04
C GLU A 62 23.57 6.37 12.84
N ASN A 63 24.56 6.67 12.00
CA ASN A 63 24.34 7.46 10.79
C ASN A 63 23.48 6.70 9.77
N ALA A 64 23.71 5.40 9.58
CA ALA A 64 22.94 4.57 8.67
C ALA A 64 21.48 4.45 9.11
N GLU A 65 21.17 4.44 10.41
CA GLU A 65 19.80 4.44 10.92
C GLU A 65 19.04 5.73 10.54
N VAL A 66 19.70 6.88 10.69
CA VAL A 66 19.10 8.18 10.32
C VAL A 66 18.73 8.20 8.84
N HIS A 67 19.57 7.61 7.98
CA HIS A 67 19.41 7.56 6.53
C HIS A 67 18.67 6.31 6.02
N ASP A 68 18.05 5.52 6.91
CA ASP A 68 17.32 4.28 6.58
C ASP A 68 18.16 3.24 5.80
N ALA A 69 19.48 3.31 5.90
CA ALA A 69 20.44 2.40 5.28
C ALA A 69 20.86 1.24 6.21
N ILE A 70 20.40 1.26 7.47
CA ILE A 70 20.67 0.19 8.43
C ILE A 70 19.81 -1.04 8.14
N THR A 71 20.37 -2.23 8.30
CA THR A 71 19.58 -3.47 8.22
C THR A 71 18.77 -3.69 9.48
N LEU A 72 17.58 -4.31 9.37
CA LEU A 72 16.76 -4.69 10.53
C LEU A 72 17.53 -5.59 11.51
N ARG A 73 18.38 -6.48 11.00
CA ARG A 73 19.23 -7.34 11.84
C ARG A 73 20.17 -6.51 12.72
N THR A 74 20.90 -5.58 12.11
CA THR A 74 21.83 -4.71 12.84
C THR A 74 21.12 -3.80 13.83
N LEU A 75 19.95 -3.28 13.46
CA LEU A 75 19.13 -2.47 14.38
C LEU A 75 18.68 -3.30 15.59
N LYS A 76 18.26 -4.56 15.37
CA LYS A 76 17.87 -5.50 16.43
C LYS A 76 19.04 -5.84 17.36
N GLU A 77 20.22 -6.13 16.80
CA GLU A 77 21.43 -6.40 17.58
C GLU A 77 21.82 -5.20 18.45
N ALA A 78 21.77 -3.99 17.89
CA ALA A 78 22.07 -2.76 18.61
C ALA A 78 21.04 -2.47 19.73
N ALA A 79 19.75 -2.69 19.47
CA ALA A 79 18.71 -2.60 20.49
C ALA A 79 18.95 -3.58 21.64
N ASN A 80 19.23 -4.85 21.32
CA ASN A 80 19.53 -5.88 22.33
C ASN A 80 20.75 -5.51 23.18
N ALA A 81 21.81 -4.95 22.59
CA ALA A 81 22.99 -4.51 23.33
C ALA A 81 22.72 -3.33 24.28
N LEU A 82 21.69 -2.54 23.99
CA LEU A 82 21.17 -1.48 24.87
C LEU A 82 20.18 -2.01 25.93
N GLY A 83 19.84 -3.31 25.91
CA GLY A 83 18.82 -3.88 26.79
C GLY A 83 17.39 -3.54 26.34
N CYS A 84 17.20 -3.24 25.05
CA CYS A 84 15.92 -2.90 24.46
C CYS A 84 15.50 -3.95 23.43
N GLU A 85 14.20 -4.04 23.15
CA GLU A 85 13.67 -4.90 22.08
C GLU A 85 13.29 -4.06 20.86
N LEU A 86 13.68 -4.53 19.66
CA LEU A 86 13.21 -3.93 18.41
C LEU A 86 11.83 -4.45 18.08
N VAL A 87 10.84 -3.57 18.12
CA VAL A 87 9.48 -3.81 17.66
C VAL A 87 9.27 -3.10 16.31
N TYR A 88 8.78 -3.82 15.30
CA TYR A 88 8.53 -3.27 13.97
C TYR A 88 7.12 -3.60 13.47
N ALA A 89 6.54 -2.70 12.69
CA ALA A 89 5.24 -2.87 12.07
C ALA A 89 5.27 -2.31 10.64
N ILE A 90 4.46 -2.92 9.76
CA ILE A 90 4.20 -2.41 8.41
C ILE A 90 2.77 -1.89 8.41
N ILE A 91 2.62 -0.59 8.16
CA ILE A 91 1.33 0.11 8.18
C ILE A 91 1.09 0.82 6.84
N PRO A 92 -0.18 1.04 6.44
CA PRO A 92 -0.50 1.88 5.29
C PRO A 92 0.08 3.30 5.47
N LYS A 93 0.56 3.88 4.37
CA LYS A 93 1.20 5.20 4.37
C LYS A 93 0.20 6.30 4.71
N GLY A 94 0.65 7.30 5.47
CA GLY A 94 -0.16 8.45 5.84
C GLY A 94 -1.40 8.04 6.64
N ASP A 95 -2.53 8.67 6.35
CA ASP A 95 -3.84 8.36 6.94
C ASP A 95 -4.64 7.34 6.08
N SER A 96 -3.96 6.52 5.26
CA SER A 96 -4.59 5.52 4.38
C SER A 96 -4.92 4.21 5.12
N SER A 97 -5.63 3.31 4.44
CA SER A 97 -6.02 1.97 4.90
C SER A 97 -5.78 0.93 3.80
N LEU A 98 -5.84 -0.36 4.13
CA LEU A 98 -5.83 -1.44 3.15
C LEU A 98 -7.04 -1.35 2.21
N GLU A 99 -8.21 -1.00 2.72
CA GLU A 99 -9.39 -0.71 1.89
C GLU A 99 -9.12 0.41 0.88
N ASN A 100 -8.50 1.50 1.32
CA ASN A 100 -8.13 2.62 0.45
C ASN A 100 -7.14 2.18 -0.63
N ILE A 101 -6.11 1.40 -0.27
CA ILE A 101 -5.14 0.87 -1.24
C ILE A 101 -5.84 0.05 -2.33
N ILE A 102 -6.76 -0.82 -1.95
CA ILE A 102 -7.54 -1.63 -2.89
C ILE A 102 -8.46 -0.75 -3.74
N ARG A 103 -9.16 0.20 -3.13
CA ARG A 103 -10.06 1.10 -3.84
C ARG A 103 -9.32 1.95 -4.87
N THR A 104 -8.20 2.56 -4.51
CA THR A 104 -7.35 3.33 -5.43
C THR A 104 -6.91 2.46 -6.60
N ARG A 105 -6.49 1.22 -6.33
CA ARG A 105 -6.15 0.30 -7.42
C ARG A 105 -7.34 -0.06 -8.31
N ALA A 106 -8.52 -0.29 -7.73
CA ALA A 106 -9.72 -0.57 -8.50
C ALA A 106 -10.12 0.63 -9.39
N GLU A 107 -9.96 1.85 -8.88
CA GLU A 107 -10.17 3.09 -9.63
C GLU A 107 -9.19 3.24 -10.79
N GLU A 108 -7.91 2.93 -10.60
CA GLU A 108 -6.91 2.90 -11.68
C GLU A 108 -7.30 1.92 -12.79
N ILE A 109 -7.68 0.69 -12.42
CA ILE A 109 -8.08 -0.34 -13.38
C ILE A 109 -9.37 0.08 -14.12
N ALA A 110 -10.35 0.60 -13.39
CA ALA A 110 -11.62 1.03 -13.98
C ALA A 110 -11.40 2.19 -14.96
N LYS A 111 -10.61 3.19 -14.57
CA LYS A 111 -10.23 4.32 -15.43
C LYS A 111 -9.60 3.83 -16.73
N GLU A 112 -8.61 2.94 -16.65
CA GLU A 112 -7.91 2.43 -17.84
C GLU A 112 -8.83 1.62 -18.77
N ARG A 113 -9.75 0.82 -18.20
CA ARG A 113 -10.74 0.06 -19.00
C ARG A 113 -11.71 1.00 -19.71
N VAL A 114 -12.21 2.00 -18.98
CA VAL A 114 -13.13 3.01 -19.49
C VAL A 114 -12.47 3.83 -20.61
N GLU A 115 -11.23 4.26 -20.43
CA GLU A 115 -10.47 4.99 -21.46
C GLU A 115 -10.28 4.17 -22.74
N ARG A 116 -9.96 2.87 -22.63
CA ARG A 116 -9.84 1.98 -23.80
C ARG A 116 -11.16 1.84 -24.56
N VAL A 117 -12.28 1.72 -23.85
CA VAL A 117 -13.61 1.63 -24.47
C VAL A 117 -13.98 2.95 -25.12
N ALA A 118 -13.79 4.08 -24.43
CA ALA A 118 -14.05 5.41 -24.98
C ALA A 118 -13.24 5.69 -26.25
N HIS A 119 -11.97 5.26 -26.29
CA HIS A 119 -11.13 5.35 -27.48
C HIS A 119 -11.64 4.47 -28.63
N SER A 120 -12.16 3.27 -28.35
CA SER A 120 -12.78 2.43 -29.40
C SER A 120 -14.09 3.04 -29.91
N MET A 121 -14.92 3.60 -29.02
CA MET A 121 -16.22 4.18 -29.38
C MET A 121 -16.10 5.52 -30.12
N SER A 122 -15.06 6.31 -29.84
CA SER A 122 -14.79 7.54 -30.59
C SER A 122 -14.42 7.26 -32.05
N LEU A 123 -13.72 6.15 -32.31
CA LEU A 123 -13.45 5.67 -33.67
C LEU A 123 -14.72 5.20 -34.40
N GLU A 124 -15.77 4.84 -33.66
CA GLU A 124 -17.08 4.45 -34.18
C GLU A 124 -18.08 5.64 -34.27
N ALA A 125 -17.60 6.88 -34.05
CA ALA A 125 -18.39 8.12 -34.07
C ALA A 125 -19.58 8.15 -33.08
N GLN A 126 -19.51 7.38 -32.00
CA GLN A 126 -20.50 7.41 -30.92
C GLN A 126 -20.01 8.27 -29.76
N SER A 127 -20.74 9.36 -29.47
CA SER A 127 -20.50 10.17 -28.27
C SER A 127 -21.23 9.56 -27.08
N VAL A 128 -20.50 9.25 -26.00
CA VAL A 128 -21.06 8.76 -24.72
C VAL A 128 -21.16 9.91 -23.74
N ASP A 129 -22.29 10.02 -23.06
CA ASP A 129 -22.50 11.01 -21.99
C ASP A 129 -21.46 10.81 -20.85
N PRO A 130 -20.69 11.85 -20.47
CA PRO A 130 -19.70 11.76 -19.39
C PRO A 130 -20.26 11.25 -18.05
N ASN A 131 -21.52 11.55 -17.73
CA ASN A 131 -22.16 11.09 -16.50
C ASN A 131 -22.42 9.58 -16.53
N ILE A 132 -22.74 9.02 -17.71
CA ILE A 132 -22.92 7.58 -17.88
C ILE A 132 -21.56 6.88 -17.70
N LEU A 133 -20.50 7.46 -18.26
CA LEU A 133 -19.14 6.92 -18.17
C LEU A 133 -18.64 6.88 -16.71
N GLU A 134 -18.92 7.92 -15.93
CA GLU A 134 -18.56 7.99 -14.52
C GLU A 134 -19.31 6.95 -13.69
N ASN A 135 -20.62 6.81 -13.89
CA ASN A 135 -21.42 5.78 -13.22
C ASN A 135 -20.92 4.36 -13.53
N GLN A 136 -20.57 4.09 -14.79
CA GLN A 136 -20.00 2.81 -15.20
C GLN A 136 -18.63 2.56 -14.56
N LYS A 137 -17.79 3.60 -14.43
CA LYS A 137 -16.52 3.51 -13.72
C LYS A 137 -16.74 3.12 -12.26
N GLU A 138 -17.67 3.76 -11.56
CA GLU A 138 -18.00 3.44 -10.17
C GLU A 138 -18.53 2.02 -9.99
N GLU A 139 -19.37 1.54 -10.90
CA GLU A 139 -19.90 0.18 -10.89
C GLU A 139 -18.79 -0.86 -11.13
N LEU A 140 -17.90 -0.59 -12.07
CA LEU A 140 -16.71 -1.41 -12.31
C LEU A 140 -15.81 -1.46 -11.07
N VAL A 141 -15.60 -0.34 -10.38
CA VAL A 141 -14.85 -0.31 -9.12
C VAL A 141 -15.50 -1.22 -8.07
N LYS A 142 -16.81 -1.11 -7.88
CA LYS A 142 -17.55 -1.98 -6.93
C LYS A 142 -17.39 -3.45 -7.28
N ASN A 143 -17.58 -3.80 -8.55
CA ASN A 143 -17.46 -5.18 -9.01
C ASN A 143 -16.04 -5.75 -8.81
N LEU A 144 -15.00 -4.96 -9.09
CA LEU A 144 -13.61 -5.35 -8.89
C LEU A 144 -13.29 -5.63 -7.40
N ILE A 145 -13.84 -4.82 -6.50
CA ILE A 145 -13.65 -4.99 -5.05
C ILE A 145 -14.42 -6.22 -4.55
N GLU A 146 -15.67 -6.43 -5.00
CA GLU A 146 -16.48 -7.58 -4.59
C GLU A 146 -15.88 -8.91 -5.04
N HIS A 147 -15.23 -8.92 -6.21
CA HIS A 147 -14.61 -10.10 -6.82
C HIS A 147 -13.07 -10.08 -6.77
N LEU A 148 -12.52 -9.53 -5.67
CA LEU A 148 -11.08 -9.55 -5.38
C LEU A 148 -10.48 -10.95 -5.55
N ASN A 149 -9.48 -11.03 -6.42
CA ASN A 149 -8.73 -12.24 -6.71
C ASN A 149 -7.28 -11.88 -7.08
N LYS A 150 -6.41 -12.87 -7.27
CA LYS A 150 -4.98 -12.64 -7.53
C LYS A 150 -4.73 -11.77 -8.78
N LYS A 151 -5.53 -11.94 -9.85
CA LYS A 151 -5.40 -11.17 -11.10
C LYS A 151 -5.65 -9.68 -10.93
N PHE A 152 -6.29 -9.26 -9.83
CA PHE A 152 -6.49 -7.84 -9.49
C PHE A 152 -5.15 -7.07 -9.45
N TRP A 153 -4.07 -7.73 -9.04
CA TRP A 153 -2.74 -7.13 -8.97
C TRP A 153 -1.90 -7.34 -10.23
N ASP A 154 -2.27 -8.30 -11.08
CA ASP A 154 -1.55 -8.64 -12.33
C ASP A 154 -1.94 -7.76 -13.52
N SER A 155 -2.98 -6.92 -13.38
CA SER A 155 -3.69 -6.29 -14.49
C SER A 155 -2.96 -5.13 -15.21
N ILE A 156 -1.63 -5.20 -15.31
CA ILE A 156 -0.82 -4.29 -16.13
C ILE A 156 -0.37 -4.99 -17.44
N GLU A 157 -0.56 -6.31 -17.60
CA GLU A 157 -0.09 -7.05 -18.80
C GLU A 157 -1.06 -8.09 -19.41
N GLU A 158 -2.36 -7.83 -19.56
CA GLU A 158 -3.19 -8.67 -20.46
C GLU A 158 -3.21 -8.12 -21.91
N LYS A 159 -2.20 -8.55 -22.71
CA LYS A 159 -2.07 -8.39 -24.17
C LYS A 159 -3.16 -9.11 -24.99
N ASN A 160 -4.45 -8.94 -24.70
CA ASN A 160 -5.50 -9.45 -25.61
C ASN A 160 -6.76 -8.57 -25.64
N PRO A 161 -6.84 -7.58 -26.57
CA PRO A 161 -7.97 -6.66 -26.68
C PRO A 161 -9.31 -7.34 -27.03
N THR A 162 -9.28 -8.58 -27.55
CA THR A 162 -10.46 -9.26 -28.11
C THR A 162 -11.39 -9.87 -27.06
N THR A 163 -10.86 -10.27 -25.89
CA THR A 163 -11.65 -10.89 -24.82
C THR A 163 -12.35 -9.84 -23.96
N LEU A 164 -11.71 -8.68 -23.77
CA LEU A 164 -12.27 -7.53 -23.05
C LEU A 164 -13.49 -6.97 -23.79
N ALA A 165 -13.40 -6.79 -25.11
CA ALA A 165 -14.49 -6.30 -25.94
C ALA A 165 -15.75 -7.16 -25.80
N LYS A 166 -15.64 -8.51 -25.84
CA LYS A 166 -16.81 -9.40 -25.73
C LYS A 166 -17.50 -9.35 -24.36
N ASN A 167 -16.75 -9.24 -23.27
CA ASN A 167 -17.33 -9.16 -21.93
C ASN A 167 -17.97 -7.79 -21.66
N ILE A 168 -17.35 -6.73 -22.17
CA ILE A 168 -17.86 -5.36 -22.12
C ILE A 168 -19.13 -5.25 -22.99
N THR A 169 -19.14 -5.71 -24.24
CA THR A 169 -20.36 -5.69 -25.07
C THR A 169 -21.53 -6.46 -24.45
N ARG A 170 -21.28 -7.50 -23.64
CA ARG A 170 -22.33 -8.22 -22.90
C ARG A 170 -22.95 -7.36 -21.79
N ILE A 171 -22.11 -6.76 -20.94
CA ILE A 171 -22.56 -5.88 -19.85
C ILE A 171 -23.31 -4.67 -20.42
N PHE A 172 -22.83 -4.11 -21.53
CA PHE A 172 -23.45 -2.95 -22.19
C PHE A 172 -24.72 -3.31 -22.98
N LYS A 173 -24.92 -4.57 -23.40
CA LYS A 173 -26.17 -5.02 -24.05
C LYS A 173 -27.28 -5.32 -23.06
N ASP A 174 -26.97 -5.91 -21.91
CA ASP A 174 -27.98 -6.29 -20.93
C ASP A 174 -28.70 -5.06 -20.32
N ASP A 175 -28.00 -3.92 -20.16
CA ASP A 175 -28.61 -2.67 -19.67
C ASP A 175 -29.43 -1.90 -20.71
N THR A 176 -29.17 -2.10 -22.00
CA THR A 176 -29.97 -1.47 -23.07
C THR A 176 -31.30 -2.18 -23.32
N LEU A 177 -31.40 -3.46 -22.94
CA LEU A 177 -32.64 -4.24 -23.00
C LEU A 177 -33.57 -3.98 -21.81
N ASN A 178 -33.04 -3.54 -20.66
CA ASN A 178 -33.83 -3.32 -19.45
C ASN A 178 -34.44 -1.89 -19.33
N LYS A 179 -34.20 -1.01 -20.32
CA LYS A 179 -34.77 0.35 -20.41
C LYS A 179 -35.90 0.50 -21.45
N LYS A 180 -36.44 -0.61 -21.99
CA LYS A 180 -37.54 -0.61 -22.99
C LYS A 180 -38.86 -1.22 -22.51
N LYS A 181 -39.11 -1.29 -21.19
CA LYS A 181 -40.43 -1.60 -20.63
C LYS A 181 -40.89 -0.51 -19.68
#